data_AF-A0A7J6W2A4-F1
#
_entry.id   AF-A0A7J6W2A4-F1
#
_cell.length_a   1.000
_cell.length_b   1.000
_cell.length_c   1.000
_cell.angle_alpha   90.00
_cell.angle_beta   90.00
_cell.angle_gamma   90.00
#
_symmetry.space_group_name_H-M   'P 1'
#
loop_
_entity.id
_entity.type
_entity.pdbx_description
1 polymer ?
#
loop_
_entity_poly.entity_id
_entity_poly.type
_entity_poly.pdbx_seq_one_letter_code
_entity_poly.pdbx_strand_id
1 'polypeptide(L)'
;KDMVWCLYPNKNALTKSVQDIVFHSEGSDGHQPKTNGAEPLNFILIDGTWNNSAAMVRRLKERAQLVWGVEDLPCISLATLGASSMHRLRPQPSWDRTCTAAAAIGLLSELHHQPAFSSHGLDNQADLLDDAVDALLEALTSRRLRMGRSITRRERHKGDVC
;
A
#
# COMPACT_ATOMS: atom_id res chain seq x y z
N LYS A 1 6.62 -15.90 10.38
CA LYS A 1 6.92 -15.48 8.98
C LYS A 1 5.66 -15.57 8.10
N ASP A 2 4.77 -16.50 8.40
CA ASP A 2 3.59 -16.84 7.58
C ASP A 2 2.43 -15.83 7.72
N MET A 3 2.52 -14.92 8.70
CA MET A 3 1.55 -13.84 8.97
C MET A 3 2.06 -12.44 8.58
N VAL A 4 3.05 -12.36 7.68
CA VAL A 4 3.66 -11.10 7.23
C VAL A 4 3.49 -10.96 5.73
N TRP A 5 2.83 -9.89 5.30
CA TRP A 5 2.48 -9.66 3.89
C TRP A 5 3.00 -8.31 3.42
N CYS A 6 3.63 -8.28 2.26
CA CYS A 6 4.13 -7.05 1.66
C CYS A 6 3.11 -6.51 0.65
N LEU A 7 2.70 -5.25 0.82
CA LEU A 7 1.92 -4.52 -0.17
C LEU A 7 2.88 -3.59 -0.92
N TYR A 8 3.23 -4.01 -2.14
CA TYR A 8 4.07 -3.22 -3.04
C TYR A 8 3.43 -3.23 -4.44
N PRO A 9 3.30 -2.08 -5.12
CA PRO A 9 2.64 -1.96 -6.42
C PRO A 9 3.47 -2.53 -7.59
N ASN A 10 4.24 -3.61 -7.38
CA ASN A 10 4.93 -4.29 -8.48
C ASN A 10 3.97 -5.20 -9.22
N LYS A 11 3.54 -4.74 -10.40
CA LYS A 11 2.62 -5.44 -11.31
C LYS A 11 3.14 -6.79 -11.83
N ASN A 12 4.42 -7.11 -11.62
CA ASN A 12 5.08 -8.27 -12.24
C ASN A 12 5.35 -9.43 -11.27
N ALA A 13 4.94 -9.35 -10.01
CA ALA A 13 5.06 -10.47 -9.07
C ALA A 13 3.79 -11.33 -9.10
N LEU A 14 3.94 -12.65 -8.92
CA LEU A 14 2.82 -13.53 -8.54
C LEU A 14 2.24 -12.98 -7.25
N THR A 15 1.07 -12.36 -7.35
CA THR A 15 0.43 -11.67 -6.24
C THR A 15 -0.77 -12.47 -5.78
N LYS A 16 -0.87 -12.62 -4.47
CA LYS A 16 -2.07 -13.16 -3.82
C LYS A 16 -3.06 -12.02 -3.61
N SER A 17 -4.34 -12.29 -3.81
CA SER A 17 -5.41 -11.39 -3.39
C SER A 17 -5.55 -11.41 -1.87
N VAL A 18 -6.25 -10.44 -1.29
CA VAL A 18 -6.59 -10.45 0.14
C VAL A 18 -7.40 -11.70 0.51
N GLN A 19 -8.22 -12.22 -0.40
CA GLN A 19 -8.94 -13.48 -0.21
C GLN A 19 -7.95 -14.65 -0.07
N ASP A 20 -6.96 -14.74 -0.95
CA ASP A 20 -5.97 -15.83 -0.94
C ASP A 20 -5.13 -15.87 0.35
N ILE A 21 -4.97 -14.73 1.03
CA ILE A 21 -4.28 -14.64 2.34
C ILE A 21 -5.12 -15.27 3.44
N VAL A 22 -6.42 -14.99 3.45
CA VAL A 22 -7.34 -15.40 4.51
C VAL A 22 -7.73 -16.87 4.36
N PHE A 23 -7.72 -17.41 3.13
CA PHE A 23 -8.19 -18.76 2.83
C PHE A 23 -7.09 -19.81 2.56
N HIS A 24 -5.83 -19.45 2.24
CA HIS A 24 -4.77 -20.45 1.97
C HIS A 24 -3.86 -20.82 3.16
N SER A 25 -4.40 -20.94 4.37
CA SER A 25 -3.76 -21.74 5.43
C SER A 25 -4.05 -23.25 5.27
N GLU A 26 -4.47 -23.70 4.09
CA GLU A 26 -4.82 -25.09 3.80
C GLU A 26 -3.65 -25.79 3.09
N GLY A 27 -2.71 -26.29 3.90
CA GLY A 27 -1.55 -27.04 3.46
C GLY A 27 -1.04 -28.00 4.52
N SER A 28 -1.94 -28.64 5.27
CA SER A 28 -1.79 -29.90 6.01
C SER A 28 -2.89 -29.97 7.07
N ASP A 29 -3.89 -30.81 6.82
CA ASP A 29 -4.86 -31.32 7.80
C ASP A 29 -5.81 -30.30 8.46
N GLY A 30 -7.00 -30.13 7.88
CA GLY A 30 -8.27 -30.00 8.60
C GLY A 30 -8.45 -28.89 9.64
N HIS A 31 -7.51 -27.97 9.77
CA HIS A 31 -7.65 -26.78 10.59
C HIS A 31 -7.90 -25.62 9.65
N GLN A 32 -9.17 -25.22 9.55
CA GLN A 32 -9.49 -23.80 9.38
C GLN A 32 -8.53 -23.01 10.27
N PRO A 33 -8.07 -21.81 9.89
CA PRO A 33 -7.53 -20.90 10.87
C PRO A 33 -8.67 -20.64 11.86
N LYS A 34 -8.73 -21.47 12.90
CA LYS A 34 -9.21 -21.06 14.20
C LYS A 34 -8.30 -19.89 14.48
N THR A 35 -8.78 -18.70 14.16
CA THR A 35 -8.36 -17.48 14.83
C THR A 35 -8.71 -17.73 16.28
N ASN A 36 -7.84 -18.48 16.95
CA ASN A 36 -7.80 -18.67 18.39
C ASN A 36 -7.34 -17.34 18.99
N GLY A 37 -7.93 -16.21 18.57
CA GLY A 37 -7.68 -14.85 19.03
C GLY A 37 -6.23 -14.33 19.12
N ALA A 38 -5.19 -15.07 18.68
CA ALA A 38 -3.86 -14.88 19.27
C ALA A 38 -2.75 -14.38 18.34
N GLU A 39 -2.82 -14.52 17.01
CA GLU A 39 -1.71 -14.10 16.15
C GLU A 39 -2.06 -12.89 15.26
N PRO A 40 -1.29 -11.78 15.35
CA PRO A 40 -1.53 -10.59 14.55
C PRO A 40 -1.18 -10.82 13.07
N LEU A 41 -2.04 -10.33 12.18
CA LEU A 41 -1.72 -10.16 10.75
C LEU A 41 -0.88 -8.91 10.57
N ASN A 42 0.28 -9.04 9.92
CA ASN A 42 1.22 -7.94 9.72
C ASN A 42 1.29 -7.56 8.25
N PHE A 43 1.09 -6.28 7.95
CA PHE A 43 1.19 -5.75 6.60
C PHE A 43 2.33 -4.73 6.51
N ILE A 44 3.20 -4.90 5.51
CA ILE A 44 4.30 -3.97 5.21
C ILE A 44 3.89 -3.17 3.97
N LEU A 45 3.53 -1.91 4.17
CA LEU A 45 3.13 -1.02 3.09
C LEU A 45 4.34 -0.22 2.59
N ILE A 46 4.75 -0.48 1.35
CA ILE A 46 5.87 0.25 0.74
C ILE A 46 5.33 1.16 -0.35
N ASP A 47 5.57 2.46 -0.17
CA ASP A 47 5.22 3.50 -1.14
C ASP A 47 5.88 3.23 -2.49
N GLY A 48 5.08 3.03 -3.54
CA GLY A 48 5.60 2.85 -4.89
C GLY A 48 6.29 4.11 -5.40
N THR A 49 5.85 5.30 -4.96
CA THR A 49 6.15 6.61 -5.57
C THR A 49 7.59 7.08 -5.43
N TRP A 50 8.40 6.46 -4.55
CA TRP A 50 9.78 6.84 -4.33
C TRP A 50 10.76 5.97 -5.12
N ASN A 51 11.78 6.56 -5.75
CA ASN A 51 12.84 5.77 -6.41
C ASN A 51 13.58 4.81 -5.44
N ASN A 52 13.60 5.11 -4.14
CA ASN A 52 14.21 4.26 -3.12
C ASN A 52 13.33 3.05 -2.74
N SER A 53 12.07 2.99 -3.17
CA SER A 53 11.15 1.92 -2.77
C SER A 53 11.63 0.54 -3.23
N ALA A 54 12.11 0.42 -4.46
CA ALA A 54 12.71 -0.82 -4.98
C ALA A 54 13.94 -1.27 -4.16
N ALA A 55 14.77 -0.32 -3.72
CA ALA A 55 15.94 -0.61 -2.89
C ALA A 55 15.53 -1.04 -1.47
N MET A 56 14.48 -0.45 -0.90
CA MET A 56 13.91 -0.89 0.38
C MET A 56 13.33 -2.30 0.29
N VAL A 57 12.57 -2.61 -0.77
CA VAL A 57 12.06 -3.97 -1.03
C VAL A 57 13.22 -4.96 -1.13
N ARG A 58 14.28 -4.62 -1.87
CA ARG A 58 15.45 -5.51 -2.01
C ARG A 58 16.11 -5.81 -0.66
N ARG A 59 16.36 -4.78 0.15
CA ARG A 59 16.92 -4.94 1.52
C ARG A 59 16.00 -5.76 2.41
N LEU A 60 14.68 -5.60 2.27
CA LEU A 60 13.71 -6.35 3.04
C LEU A 60 13.74 -7.84 2.65
N LYS A 61 13.83 -8.15 1.35
CA LYS A 61 14.02 -9.53 0.85
C LYS A 61 15.33 -10.14 1.34
N GLU A 62 16.45 -9.41 1.21
CA GLU A 62 17.77 -9.83 1.72
C GLU A 62 17.69 -10.15 3.23
N ARG A 63 17.00 -9.30 4.02
CA ARG A 63 16.82 -9.52 5.45
C ARG A 63 15.90 -10.71 5.75
N ALA A 64 14.82 -10.89 4.99
CA ALA A 64 13.91 -12.02 5.13
C ALA A 64 14.62 -13.35 4.83
N GLN A 65 15.47 -13.39 3.80
CA GLN A 65 16.31 -14.55 3.49
C GLN A 65 17.25 -14.87 4.65
N LEU A 66 17.91 -13.85 5.23
CA LEU A 66 18.84 -14.05 6.35
C LEU A 66 18.17 -14.51 7.64
N VAL A 67 16.98 -14.00 7.96
CA VAL A 67 16.31 -14.26 9.25
C VAL A 67 15.35 -15.44 9.19
N TRP A 68 14.65 -15.62 8.06
CA TRP A 68 13.59 -16.61 7.91
C TRP A 68 13.91 -17.70 6.89
N GLY A 69 15.03 -17.60 6.16
CA GLY A 69 15.42 -18.56 5.13
C GLY A 69 14.47 -18.61 3.92
N VAL A 70 13.69 -17.54 3.70
CA VAL A 70 12.72 -17.44 2.60
C VAL A 70 13.24 -16.50 1.52
N GLU A 71 13.25 -16.98 0.28
CA GLU A 71 13.82 -16.24 -0.85
C GLU A 71 13.01 -14.98 -1.16
N ASP A 72 11.69 -15.08 -1.01
CA ASP A 72 10.76 -13.99 -1.26
C ASP A 72 9.73 -13.83 -0.15
N LEU A 73 9.43 -12.56 0.15
CA LEU A 73 8.31 -12.21 1.01
C LEU A 73 7.00 -12.30 0.22
N PRO A 74 5.94 -12.87 0.80
CA PRO A 74 4.67 -12.97 0.11
C PRO A 74 4.11 -11.56 -0.12
N CYS A 75 3.75 -11.30 -1.37
CA CYS A 75 3.25 -10.00 -1.81
C CYS A 75 1.76 -10.09 -2.14
N ILE A 76 1.05 -9.02 -1.83
CA ILE A 76 -0.38 -8.93 -2.02
C ILE A 76 -0.68 -7.86 -3.06
N SER A 77 -1.62 -8.15 -3.96
CA SER A 77 -2.16 -7.16 -4.89
C SER A 77 -3.58 -6.85 -4.50
N LEU A 78 -3.90 -5.57 -4.49
CA LEU A 78 -5.27 -5.10 -4.30
C LEU A 78 -5.89 -4.90 -5.69
N ALA A 79 -7.13 -5.34 -5.86
CA ALA A 79 -7.91 -5.22 -7.09
C ALA A 79 -8.22 -3.74 -7.41
N THR A 80 -8.33 -2.89 -6.39
CA THR A 80 -8.75 -1.49 -6.52
C THR A 80 -7.70 -0.55 -5.94
N LEU A 81 -6.50 -0.54 -6.53
CA LEU A 81 -5.48 0.46 -6.24
C LEU A 81 -5.64 1.69 -7.15
N GLY A 82 -6.20 2.76 -6.60
CA GLY A 82 -6.32 4.05 -7.26
C GLY A 82 -5.12 4.97 -7.02
N ALA A 83 -4.98 5.99 -7.86
CA ALA A 83 -4.05 7.10 -7.61
C ALA A 83 -4.57 7.94 -6.43
N SER A 84 -3.75 8.13 -5.40
CA SER A 84 -4.11 8.95 -4.23
C SER A 84 -4.28 10.44 -4.57
N SER A 85 -5.21 11.12 -3.90
CA SER A 85 -5.31 12.59 -3.85
C SER A 85 -3.98 13.27 -3.52
N MET A 86 -3.09 12.62 -2.73
CA MET A 86 -1.74 13.11 -2.42
C MET A 86 -0.84 13.29 -3.63
N HIS A 87 -1.10 12.59 -4.75
CA HIS A 87 -0.33 12.78 -6.00
C HIS A 87 -0.53 14.18 -6.58
N ARG A 88 -1.55 14.93 -6.14
CA ARG A 88 -1.78 16.32 -6.54
C ARG A 88 -0.80 17.31 -5.86
N LEU A 89 -0.23 16.96 -4.70
CA LEU A 89 0.60 17.88 -3.90
C LEU A 89 2.06 17.98 -4.30
N ARG A 90 2.59 16.94 -4.96
CA ARG A 90 3.98 16.89 -5.38
C ARG A 90 4.09 16.34 -6.79
N PRO A 91 5.09 16.81 -7.57
CA PRO A 91 5.51 16.12 -8.77
C PRO A 91 5.94 14.70 -8.37
N GLN A 92 5.08 13.71 -8.60
CA GLN A 92 5.45 12.32 -8.44
C GLN A 92 6.15 11.85 -9.71
N PRO A 93 7.18 10.99 -9.61
CA PRO A 93 7.90 10.50 -10.77
C PRO A 93 7.02 9.62 -11.67
N SER A 94 5.92 9.06 -11.17
CA SER A 94 4.88 8.46 -12.01
C SER A 94 3.49 8.52 -11.38
N TRP A 95 2.47 8.59 -12.24
CA TRP A 95 1.05 8.46 -11.87
C TRP A 95 0.62 7.00 -11.67
N ASP A 96 1.42 6.06 -12.18
CA ASP A 96 1.17 4.61 -12.08
C ASP A 96 1.50 3.98 -10.72
N ARG A 97 2.02 4.77 -9.77
CA ARG A 97 2.51 4.28 -8.48
C ARG A 97 1.54 4.70 -7.38
N THR A 98 1.12 3.76 -6.55
CA THR A 98 0.28 4.03 -5.39
C THR A 98 1.11 4.54 -4.21
N CYS A 99 0.65 5.60 -3.54
CA CYS A 99 1.22 6.03 -2.26
C CYS A 99 0.80 5.12 -1.10
N THR A 100 1.49 5.22 0.04
CA THR A 100 1.18 4.44 1.25
C THR A 100 -0.25 4.63 1.75
N ALA A 101 -0.78 5.86 1.69
CA ALA A 101 -2.14 6.13 2.18
C ALA A 101 -3.21 5.43 1.32
N ALA A 102 -3.14 5.56 -0.01
CA ALA A 102 -4.07 4.85 -0.90
C ALA A 102 -3.90 3.33 -0.83
N ALA A 103 -2.68 2.84 -0.59
CA ALA A 103 -2.44 1.42 -0.35
C ALA A 103 -3.13 0.94 0.95
N ALA A 104 -3.08 1.74 2.02
CA ALA A 104 -3.76 1.43 3.28
C ALA A 104 -5.29 1.46 3.15
N ILE A 105 -5.85 2.48 2.48
CA ILE A 105 -7.28 2.61 2.23
C ILE A 105 -7.80 1.39 1.44
N GLY A 106 -7.12 1.03 0.35
CA GLY A 106 -7.49 -0.14 -0.45
C GLY A 106 -7.40 -1.45 0.35
N LEU A 107 -6.37 -1.61 1.18
CA LEU A 107 -6.22 -2.79 2.04
C LEU A 107 -7.38 -2.91 3.05
N LEU A 108 -7.74 -1.82 3.72
CA LEU A 108 -8.85 -1.80 4.68
C LEU A 108 -10.18 -2.12 4.01
N SER A 109 -10.43 -1.55 2.84
CA SER A 109 -11.63 -1.83 2.04
C SER A 109 -11.70 -3.31 1.64
N GLU A 110 -10.62 -3.90 1.11
CA GLU A 110 -10.63 -5.31 0.71
C GLU A 110 -10.70 -6.29 1.89
N LEU A 111 -10.09 -5.94 3.03
CA LEU A 111 -10.24 -6.70 4.27
C LEU A 111 -11.68 -6.66 4.77
N HIS A 112 -12.37 -5.51 4.70
CA HIS A 112 -13.77 -5.40 5.13
C HIS A 112 -14.69 -6.38 4.40
N HIS A 113 -14.46 -6.62 3.10
CA HIS A 113 -15.24 -7.56 2.31
C HIS A 113 -15.03 -9.03 2.71
N GLN A 114 -14.05 -9.33 3.55
CA GLN A 114 -13.85 -10.68 4.07
C GLN A 114 -14.81 -10.96 5.22
N PRO A 115 -15.50 -12.12 5.24
CA PRO A 115 -16.43 -12.48 6.32
C PRO A 115 -15.78 -12.45 7.72
N ALA A 116 -14.47 -12.71 7.81
CA ALA A 116 -13.73 -12.67 9.07
C ALA A 116 -13.55 -11.25 9.65
N PHE A 117 -13.60 -10.22 8.82
CA PHE A 117 -13.29 -8.83 9.20
C PHE A 117 -14.45 -7.85 9.00
N SER A 118 -15.54 -8.27 8.36
CA SER A 118 -16.71 -7.43 8.04
C SER A 118 -17.32 -6.74 9.27
N SER A 119 -17.25 -7.36 10.45
CA SER A 119 -17.76 -6.80 11.70
C SER A 119 -16.87 -5.72 12.34
N HIS A 120 -15.65 -5.49 11.82
CA HIS A 120 -14.66 -4.61 12.45
C HIS A 120 -14.72 -3.16 11.95
N GLY A 121 -15.65 -2.82 11.05
CA GLY A 121 -15.82 -1.45 10.56
C GLY A 121 -14.61 -0.90 9.81
N LEU A 122 -13.83 -1.77 9.14
CA LEU A 122 -12.63 -1.37 8.40
C LEU A 122 -12.93 -0.45 7.20
N ASP A 123 -14.14 -0.54 6.65
CA ASP A 123 -14.69 0.40 5.66
C ASP A 123 -14.73 1.82 6.20
N ASN A 124 -15.28 2.02 7.40
CA ASN A 124 -15.34 3.33 8.05
C ASN A 124 -13.93 3.88 8.34
N GLN A 125 -12.99 3.00 8.68
CA GLN A 125 -11.59 3.40 8.86
C GLN A 125 -10.92 3.81 7.55
N ALA A 126 -11.27 3.14 6.44
CA ALA A 126 -10.80 3.51 5.11
C ALA A 126 -11.32 4.90 4.72
N ASP A 127 -12.61 5.16 4.94
CA ASP A 127 -13.24 6.46 4.67
C ASP A 127 -12.62 7.58 5.51
N LEU A 128 -12.46 7.37 6.82
CA LEU A 128 -11.80 8.33 7.71
C LEU A 128 -10.36 8.64 7.28
N LEU A 129 -9.64 7.65 6.77
CA LEU A 129 -8.29 7.84 6.29
C LEU A 129 -8.26 8.63 4.98
N ASP A 130 -9.23 8.41 4.08
CA ASP A 130 -9.37 9.18 2.84
C ASP A 130 -9.72 10.66 3.15
N ASP A 131 -10.67 10.91 4.04
CA ASP A 131 -11.02 12.25 4.52
C ASP A 131 -9.82 12.96 5.15
N ALA A 132 -9.04 12.25 5.97
CA ALA A 132 -7.83 12.81 6.59
C ALA A 132 -6.75 13.16 5.55
N VAL A 133 -6.64 12.36 4.49
CA VAL A 133 -5.74 12.63 3.36
C VAL A 133 -6.18 13.88 2.61
N ASP A 134 -7.47 14.06 2.39
CA ASP A 134 -8.01 15.25 1.72
C ASP A 134 -7.85 16.52 2.58
N ALA A 135 -8.11 16.45 3.88
CA ALA A 135 -7.85 17.55 4.81
C ALA A 135 -6.35 17.93 4.85
N LEU A 136 -5.46 16.93 4.84
CA LEU A 136 -4.01 17.15 4.76
C LEU A 136 -3.63 17.81 3.43
N LEU A 137 -4.22 17.36 2.32
CA LEU A 137 -4.06 17.94 0.99
C LEU A 137 -4.44 19.42 0.99
N GLU A 138 -5.59 19.77 1.56
CA GLU A 138 -6.06 21.15 1.67
C GLU A 138 -5.10 22.01 2.51
N ALA A 139 -4.70 21.51 3.68
CA ALA A 139 -3.80 22.24 4.59
C ALA A 139 -2.43 22.53 3.94
N LEU A 140 -1.86 21.54 3.24
CA LEU A 140 -0.58 21.66 2.55
C LEU A 140 -0.67 22.58 1.33
N THR A 141 -1.77 22.51 0.58
CA THR A 141 -2.05 23.40 -0.55
C THR A 141 -2.17 24.85 -0.07
N SER A 142 -2.96 25.08 0.96
CA SER A 142 -3.15 26.40 1.59
C SER A 142 -1.83 26.98 2.10
N ARG A 143 -1.00 26.17 2.77
CA ARG A 143 0.35 26.58 3.19
C ARG A 143 1.21 27.00 2.01
N ARG A 144 1.19 26.23 0.92
CA ARG A 144 2.01 26.49 -0.27
C ARG A 144 1.62 27.82 -0.93
N LEU A 145 0.33 28.10 -1.03
CA LEU A 145 -0.21 29.37 -1.54
C LEU A 145 0.22 30.55 -0.67
N ARG A 146 0.13 30.44 0.66
CA ARG A 146 0.61 31.49 1.58
C ARG A 146 2.10 31.81 1.43
N MET A 147 2.90 30.82 1.01
CA MET A 147 4.33 30.99 0.73
C MET A 147 4.60 31.53 -0.69
N GLY A 148 3.56 31.91 -1.45
CA GLY A 148 3.69 32.41 -2.82
C GLY A 148 4.16 31.36 -3.84
N ARG A 149 4.00 30.06 -3.52
CA ARG A 149 4.45 28.95 -4.38
C ARG A 149 3.29 28.42 -5.21
N SER A 150 3.53 28.16 -6.51
CA SER A 150 2.55 27.54 -7.41
C SER A 150 2.10 26.16 -6.91
N ILE A 151 0.80 25.89 -7.01
CA ILE A 151 0.18 24.58 -6.75
C ILE A 151 0.24 23.66 -7.96
N THR A 152 0.30 24.21 -9.17
CA THR A 152 0.44 23.45 -10.41
C THR A 152 1.92 23.25 -10.76
N ARG A 153 2.20 22.13 -11.43
CA ARG A 153 3.49 21.90 -12.10
C ARG A 153 3.61 22.91 -13.24
N ARG A 154 4.61 23.80 -13.20
CA ARG A 154 5.18 24.29 -14.47
C ARG A 154 5.74 23.05 -15.14
N GLU A 155 5.21 22.67 -16.30
CA GLU A 155 5.91 21.71 -17.15
C GLU A 155 7.36 22.16 -17.22
N ARG A 156 8.30 21.30 -16.83
CA ARG A 156 9.67 21.52 -17.25
C ARG A 156 9.58 21.42 -18.77
N HIS A 157 9.64 22.55 -19.46
CA HIS A 157 9.93 22.56 -20.89
C HIS A 157 11.05 21.54 -21.07
N LYS A 158 10.78 20.47 -21.82
CA LYS A 158 11.86 19.73 -22.46
C LYS A 158 12.58 20.81 -23.25
N GLY A 159 13.73 21.25 -22.75
CA GLY A 159 14.61 22.07 -23.55
C GLY A 159 14.79 21.30 -24.84
N ASP A 160 14.41 21.94 -25.94
CA ASP A 160 14.73 21.48 -27.27
C ASP A 160 16.25 21.32 -27.28
N VAL A 161 16.70 20.07 -27.17
CA VAL A 161 18.11 19.75 -27.35
C VAL A 161 18.29 19.76 -28.87
N CYS A 162 18.71 20.92 -29.39
CA CYS A 162 19.30 21.03 -30.71
C CYS A 162 20.63 20.27 -30.76
#